data_AF-A0A524PI37-F1
#
_entry.id   AF-A0A524PI37-F1
#
_cell.length_a   1.000
_cell.length_b   1.000
_cell.length_c   1.000
_cell.angle_alpha   90.00
_cell.angle_beta   90.00
_cell.angle_gamma   90.00
#
_symmetry.space_group_name_H-M   'P 1'
#
loop_
_entity.id
_entity.type
_entity.pdbx_description
1 polymer ?
#
loop_
_entity_poly.entity_id
_entity_poly.type
_entity_poly.pdbx_seq_one_letter_code
_entity_poly.pdbx_strand_id
1 'polypeptide(L)'
;MTQIGSLSYAIPPAVAAASGIIIIAIVMKWAPASPSRRLFVVMVTGLVLWGMTILGMRVTSDLNAAVVWDQLAAVAIMVMFLGFYHFSVLYTNTPGQRKALAVGYALVAVYGISTPFGGLVEGLRVEDYGYAPIPGVMAAPAMVTAVALLLAGVRTLVRRYKMTSSIEERNRLLYLVAGACLPLVGTVLDIVTNLPPVGIWTNILFCGISAVALLEYHLLDIPQVARRTLTYLVLGVMVALPYVLTLLVLQRLFGARLESFWGYLVTVL
;
A
#
# COMPACT_ATOMS: atom_id res chain seq x y z
N MET A 1 12.12 -0.57 -24.97
CA MET A 1 12.66 0.69 -24.40
C MET A 1 12.34 0.69 -22.92
N THR A 2 13.34 0.65 -22.05
CA THR A 2 13.16 0.59 -20.60
C THR A 2 12.50 1.87 -20.09
N GLN A 3 11.37 1.78 -19.37
CA GLN A 3 10.65 2.95 -18.82
C GLN A 3 11.38 3.67 -17.66
N ILE A 4 12.61 3.25 -17.34
CA ILE A 4 13.42 3.79 -16.24
C ILE A 4 13.64 5.29 -16.47
N GLY A 5 13.35 6.10 -15.45
CA GLY A 5 13.42 7.57 -15.54
C GLY A 5 12.26 8.26 -16.26
N SER A 6 11.29 7.52 -16.81
CA SER A 6 10.09 8.14 -17.39
C SER A 6 9.13 8.67 -16.31
N LEU A 7 8.43 9.76 -16.62
CA LEU A 7 7.41 10.34 -15.72
C LEU A 7 6.32 9.31 -15.35
N SER A 8 5.84 8.53 -16.31
CA SER A 8 4.84 7.47 -16.07
C SER A 8 5.31 6.42 -15.07
N TYR A 9 6.60 6.11 -15.05
CA TYR A 9 7.18 5.13 -14.15
C TYR A 9 7.35 5.68 -12.72
N ALA A 10 7.68 6.98 -12.57
CA ALA A 10 7.92 7.63 -11.28
C ALA A 10 6.64 8.18 -10.61
N ILE A 11 5.59 8.53 -11.37
CA ILE A 11 4.37 9.13 -10.82
C ILE A 11 3.67 8.27 -9.76
N PRO A 12 3.41 6.96 -9.96
CA PRO A 12 2.66 6.16 -9.00
C PRO A 12 3.22 6.17 -7.57
N PRO A 13 4.53 5.91 -7.32
CA PRO A 13 5.08 5.98 -5.97
C PRO A 13 5.13 7.40 -5.40
N ALA A 14 5.30 8.44 -6.24
CA ALA A 14 5.20 9.83 -5.80
C ALA A 14 3.79 10.18 -5.31
N VAL A 15 2.76 9.72 -6.02
CA VAL A 15 1.36 9.87 -5.62
C VAL A 15 1.09 9.12 -4.30
N ALA A 16 1.69 7.94 -4.11
CA ALA A 16 1.57 7.20 -2.85
C ALA A 16 2.15 7.99 -1.66
N ALA A 17 3.37 8.51 -1.80
CA ALA A 17 4.02 9.31 -0.76
C ALA A 17 3.23 10.60 -0.47
N ALA A 18 2.81 11.34 -1.51
CA ALA A 18 2.03 12.56 -1.36
C ALA A 18 0.67 12.29 -0.68
N SER A 19 -0.04 11.23 -1.10
CA SER A 19 -1.31 10.82 -0.50
C SER A 19 -1.14 10.45 0.98
N GLY A 20 -0.09 9.70 1.32
CA GLY A 20 0.22 9.35 2.70
C GLY A 20 0.50 10.59 3.56
N ILE A 21 1.28 11.55 3.07
CA ILE A 21 1.55 12.82 3.77
C ILE A 21 0.25 13.60 4.01
N ILE A 22 -0.61 13.69 2.99
CA ILE A 22 -1.92 14.36 3.09
C ILE A 22 -2.79 13.66 4.15
N ILE A 23 -2.86 12.32 4.13
CA ILE A 23 -3.60 11.53 5.11
C ILE A 23 -3.08 11.79 6.54
N ILE A 24 -1.76 11.77 6.75
CA ILE A 24 -1.14 12.06 8.04
C ILE A 24 -1.53 13.47 8.50
N ALA A 25 -1.41 14.48 7.63
CA ALA A 25 -1.74 15.86 7.96
C ALA A 25 -3.23 16.02 8.35
N ILE A 26 -4.14 15.38 7.61
CA ILE A 26 -5.58 15.39 7.92
C ILE A 26 -5.82 14.71 9.27
N VAL A 27 -5.28 13.52 9.49
CA VAL A 27 -5.52 12.76 10.73
C VAL A 27 -4.92 13.45 11.96
N MET A 28 -3.72 14.04 11.83
CA MET A 28 -3.10 14.78 12.93
C MET A 28 -3.87 16.05 13.30
N LYS A 29 -4.45 16.73 12.31
CA LYS A 29 -5.22 17.97 12.51
C LYS A 29 -6.62 17.72 13.04
N TRP A 30 -7.29 16.66 12.57
CA TRP A 30 -8.74 16.48 12.75
C TRP A 30 -9.13 15.27 13.60
N ALA A 31 -8.27 14.26 13.76
CA ALA A 31 -8.59 13.12 14.60
C ALA A 31 -8.25 13.41 16.08
N PRO A 32 -9.10 13.00 17.03
CA PRO A 32 -8.85 13.20 18.45
C PRO A 32 -7.55 12.52 18.91
N ALA A 33 -6.87 13.15 19.86
CA ALA A 33 -5.63 12.62 20.41
C ALA A 33 -5.89 11.31 21.17
N SER A 34 -5.53 10.20 20.53
CA SER A 34 -5.67 8.86 21.08
C SER A 34 -4.44 8.01 20.76
N PRO A 35 -4.16 6.95 21.55
CA PRO A 35 -3.12 5.98 21.22
C PRO A 35 -3.31 5.35 19.83
N SER A 36 -4.55 5.07 19.44
CA SER A 36 -4.90 4.53 18.11
C SER A 36 -4.54 5.50 16.98
N ARG A 37 -4.71 6.82 17.18
CA ARG A 37 -4.25 7.84 16.21
C ARG A 37 -2.74 7.75 15.97
N ARG A 38 -1.94 7.59 17.02
CA ARG A 38 -0.47 7.48 16.89
C ARG A 38 -0.07 6.26 16.07
N LEU A 39 -0.67 5.10 16.34
CA LEU A 39 -0.39 3.88 15.58
C LEU A 39 -0.88 3.95 14.14
N PHE A 40 -2.03 4.59 13.89
CA PHE A 40 -2.49 4.87 12.55
C PHE A 40 -1.47 5.73 11.78
N VAL A 41 -0.93 6.78 12.40
CA VAL A 41 0.12 7.60 11.79
C VAL A 41 1.37 6.78 11.52
N VAL A 42 1.80 5.90 12.43
CA VAL A 42 2.94 4.99 12.18
C VAL A 42 2.68 4.10 10.96
N MET A 43 1.48 3.53 10.83
CA MET A 43 1.08 2.74 9.66
C MET A 43 1.19 3.55 8.36
N VAL A 44 0.61 4.76 8.32
CA VAL A 44 0.66 5.61 7.11
C VAL A 44 2.06 6.14 6.84
N THR A 45 2.89 6.37 7.86
CA THR A 45 4.31 6.67 7.67
C THR A 45 5.03 5.52 6.98
N GLY A 46 4.67 4.26 7.27
CA GLY A 46 5.15 3.10 6.51
C GLY A 46 4.82 3.20 5.01
N LEU A 47 3.59 3.61 4.66
CA LEU A 47 3.21 3.87 3.26
C LEU A 47 4.04 5.00 2.63
N VAL A 48 4.28 6.10 3.36
CA VAL A 48 5.08 7.22 2.86
C VAL A 48 6.52 6.80 2.61
N LEU A 49 7.14 6.11 3.57
CA LEU A 49 8.50 5.59 3.44
C LEU A 49 8.60 4.61 2.27
N TRP A 50 7.63 3.72 2.13
CA TRP A 50 7.57 2.78 1.00
C TRP A 50 7.43 3.51 -0.34
N GLY A 51 6.53 4.50 -0.44
CA GLY A 51 6.38 5.31 -1.65
C GLY A 51 7.64 6.08 -2.02
N MET A 52 8.31 6.71 -1.04
CA MET A 52 9.56 7.45 -1.28
C MET A 52 10.72 6.55 -1.70
N THR A 53 10.84 5.37 -1.07
CA THR A 53 11.92 4.42 -1.39
C THR A 53 11.72 3.78 -2.77
N ILE A 54 10.49 3.40 -3.13
CA ILE A 54 10.18 2.96 -4.50
C ILE A 54 10.42 4.09 -5.51
N LEU A 55 10.05 5.34 -5.19
CA LEU A 55 10.36 6.47 -6.06
C LEU A 55 11.86 6.63 -6.29
N GLY A 56 12.66 6.55 -5.22
CA GLY A 56 14.12 6.57 -5.28
C GLY A 56 14.67 5.50 -6.22
N MET A 57 14.23 4.25 -6.06
CA MET A 57 14.60 3.15 -6.95
C MET A 57 14.27 3.47 -8.42
N ARG A 58 13.10 4.05 -8.69
CA ARG A 58 12.61 4.26 -10.06
C ARG A 58 13.25 5.45 -10.79
N VAL A 59 13.73 6.44 -10.05
CA VAL A 59 14.39 7.63 -10.61
C VAL A 59 15.89 7.42 -10.80
N THR A 60 16.50 6.53 -10.02
CA THR A 60 17.94 6.28 -10.09
C THR A 60 18.31 5.36 -11.27
N SER A 61 19.31 5.79 -12.05
CA SER A 61 19.90 5.01 -13.14
C SER A 61 21.05 4.11 -12.70
N ASP A 62 21.60 4.33 -11.50
CA ASP A 62 22.61 3.46 -10.88
C ASP A 62 21.94 2.23 -10.24
N LEU A 63 22.34 1.04 -10.69
CA LEU A 63 21.78 -0.23 -10.23
C LEU A 63 22.05 -0.46 -8.74
N ASN A 64 23.22 -0.09 -8.23
CA ASN A 64 23.59 -0.33 -6.84
C ASN A 64 22.76 0.54 -5.90
N ALA A 65 22.62 1.82 -6.22
CA ALA A 65 21.73 2.72 -5.50
C ALA A 65 20.26 2.27 -5.58
N ALA A 66 19.79 1.77 -6.74
CA ALA A 66 18.44 1.24 -6.90
C ALA A 66 18.19 0.01 -5.99
N VAL A 67 19.16 -0.89 -5.84
CA VAL A 67 19.07 -2.05 -4.91
C VAL A 67 18.87 -1.57 -3.46
N VAL A 68 19.64 -0.57 -3.02
CA VAL A 68 19.51 -0.01 -1.66
C VAL A 68 18.12 0.59 -1.45
N TRP A 69 17.58 1.30 -2.44
CA TRP A 69 16.24 1.84 -2.38
C TRP A 69 15.17 0.76 -2.26
N ASP A 70 15.25 -0.31 -3.05
CA ASP A 70 14.29 -1.41 -3.01
C ASP A 70 14.36 -2.20 -1.69
N GLN A 71 15.57 -2.41 -1.18
CA GLN A 71 15.84 -2.97 0.14
C GLN A 71 15.13 -2.19 1.25
N LEU A 72 15.22 -0.85 1.23
CA LEU A 72 14.51 -0.01 2.18
C LEU A 72 12.98 -0.07 1.99
N ALA A 73 12.51 -0.19 0.75
CA ALA A 73 11.09 -0.37 0.46
C ALA A 73 10.55 -1.67 1.06
N ALA A 74 11.29 -2.77 0.93
CA ALA A 74 10.91 -4.07 1.50
C ALA A 74 10.73 -4.01 3.04
N VAL A 75 11.53 -3.20 3.74
CA VAL A 75 11.36 -2.98 5.19
C VAL A 75 10.19 -2.04 5.49
N ALA A 76 10.01 -0.97 4.71
CA ALA A 76 8.95 0.00 4.92
C ALA A 76 7.54 -0.61 4.82
N ILE A 77 7.31 -1.51 3.87
CA ILE A 77 6.01 -2.20 3.74
C ILE A 77 5.73 -3.12 4.95
N MET A 78 6.76 -3.75 5.52
CA MET A 78 6.64 -4.57 6.74
C MET A 78 6.25 -3.72 7.94
N VAL A 79 6.86 -2.53 8.08
CA VAL A 79 6.52 -1.56 9.12
C VAL A 79 5.06 -1.12 8.99
N MET A 80 4.56 -0.91 7.76
CA MET A 80 3.16 -0.58 7.52
C MET A 80 2.22 -1.69 8.03
N PHE A 81 2.46 -2.96 7.67
CA PHE A 81 1.59 -4.07 8.11
C PHE A 81 1.71 -4.38 9.61
N LEU A 82 2.89 -4.29 10.20
CA LEU A 82 3.06 -4.37 11.65
C LEU A 82 2.33 -3.23 12.36
N GLY A 83 2.42 -2.01 11.82
CA GLY A 83 1.68 -0.84 12.29
C GLY A 83 0.18 -1.06 12.26
N PHE A 84 -0.35 -1.63 11.17
CA PHE A 84 -1.77 -1.99 11.06
C PHE A 84 -2.19 -3.06 12.08
N TYR A 85 -1.39 -4.10 12.27
CA TYR A 85 -1.70 -5.14 13.26
C TYR A 85 -1.72 -4.55 14.68
N HIS A 86 -0.71 -3.77 15.04
CA HIS A 86 -0.65 -3.10 16.34
C HIS A 86 -1.81 -2.13 16.52
N PHE A 87 -2.13 -1.34 15.50
CA PHE A 87 -3.31 -0.47 15.47
C PHE A 87 -4.58 -1.27 15.75
N SER A 88 -4.79 -2.41 15.08
CA SER A 88 -5.99 -3.25 15.22
C SER A 88 -6.13 -3.83 16.62
N VAL A 89 -5.02 -4.27 17.23
CA VAL A 89 -5.01 -4.78 18.62
C VAL A 89 -5.36 -3.69 19.61
N LEU A 90 -4.76 -2.50 19.48
CA LEU A 90 -4.99 -1.40 20.39
C LEU A 90 -6.38 -0.80 20.21
N TYR A 91 -6.83 -0.63 18.97
CA TYR A 91 -8.13 -0.09 18.62
C TYR A 91 -9.28 -0.94 19.17
N THR A 92 -9.15 -2.26 19.12
CA THR A 92 -10.17 -3.19 19.62
C THR A 92 -9.97 -3.59 21.09
N ASN A 93 -8.92 -3.08 21.73
CA ASN A 93 -8.49 -3.44 23.09
C ASN A 93 -8.40 -4.96 23.31
N THR A 94 -7.83 -5.69 22.35
CA THR A 94 -7.79 -7.16 22.40
C THR A 94 -6.74 -7.65 23.41
N PRO A 95 -7.12 -8.40 24.46
CA PRO A 95 -6.17 -8.88 25.46
C PRO A 95 -5.26 -9.98 24.92
N GLY A 96 -4.10 -10.16 25.56
CA GLY A 96 -3.21 -11.31 25.31
C GLY A 96 -2.32 -11.22 24.07
N GLN A 97 -2.39 -10.15 23.28
CA GLN A 97 -1.62 -10.03 22.02
C GLN A 97 -0.19 -9.49 22.17
N ARG A 98 0.26 -9.18 23.40
CA ARG A 98 1.60 -8.62 23.66
C ARG A 98 2.72 -9.49 23.11
N LYS A 99 2.63 -10.82 23.29
CA LYS A 99 3.63 -11.77 22.76
C LYS A 99 3.65 -11.77 21.23
N ALA A 100 2.48 -11.80 20.59
CA ALA A 100 2.38 -11.76 19.13
C ALA A 100 2.95 -10.46 18.55
N LEU A 101 2.70 -9.32 19.20
CA LEU A 101 3.31 -8.04 18.82
C LEU A 101 4.83 -8.07 19.00
N ALA A 102 5.33 -8.56 20.13
CA ALA A 102 6.77 -8.67 20.37
C ALA A 102 7.48 -9.55 19.32
N VAL A 103 6.86 -10.67 18.93
CA VAL A 103 7.35 -11.53 17.84
C VAL A 103 7.33 -10.76 16.51
N GLY A 104 6.25 -10.03 16.20
CA GLY A 104 6.17 -9.21 14.99
C GLY A 104 7.28 -8.15 14.91
N TYR A 105 7.54 -7.44 16.01
CA TYR A 105 8.64 -6.47 16.11
C TYR A 105 10.00 -7.14 15.94
N ALA A 106 10.23 -8.28 16.58
CA ALA A 106 11.48 -9.02 16.46
C ALA A 106 11.72 -9.50 15.02
N LEU A 107 10.69 -10.03 14.35
CA LEU A 107 10.80 -10.47 12.95
C LEU A 107 11.10 -9.30 12.01
N VAL A 108 10.39 -8.17 12.13
CA VAL A 108 10.68 -6.98 11.32
C VAL A 108 12.11 -6.47 11.55
N ALA A 109 12.60 -6.51 12.80
CA ALA A 109 13.98 -6.15 13.11
C ALA A 109 14.99 -7.12 12.47
N VAL A 110 14.75 -8.43 12.54
CA VAL A 110 15.58 -9.45 11.89
C VAL A 110 15.62 -9.24 10.37
N TYR A 111 14.46 -9.02 9.74
CA TYR A 111 14.41 -8.75 8.30
C TYR A 111 15.15 -7.46 7.94
N GLY A 112 14.95 -6.39 8.70
CA GLY A 112 15.68 -5.13 8.52
C GLY A 112 17.19 -5.29 8.66
N ILE A 113 17.68 -6.03 9.65
CA ILE A 113 19.11 -6.32 9.85
C ILE A 113 19.66 -7.19 8.71
N SER A 114 18.87 -8.15 8.20
CA SER A 114 19.29 -9.01 7.09
C SER A 114 19.35 -8.29 5.74
N THR A 115 18.70 -7.13 5.63
CA THR A 115 18.49 -6.42 4.36
C THR A 115 19.78 -6.00 3.66
N PRO A 116 20.76 -5.34 4.32
CA PRO A 116 22.02 -4.94 3.69
C PRO A 116 22.87 -6.13 3.18
N PHE A 117 22.61 -7.34 3.68
CA PHE A 117 23.31 -8.56 3.29
C PHE A 117 22.60 -9.32 2.15
N GLY A 118 21.64 -8.69 1.47
CA GLY A 118 20.87 -9.33 0.41
C GLY A 118 19.76 -10.26 0.91
N GLY A 119 19.40 -10.17 2.21
CA GLY A 119 18.42 -11.08 2.80
C GLY A 119 17.03 -10.97 2.17
N LEU A 120 16.52 -9.75 2.01
CA LEU A 120 15.20 -9.49 1.40
C LEU A 120 15.30 -9.34 -0.12
N VAL A 121 16.30 -8.59 -0.59
CA VAL A 121 16.51 -8.27 -2.01
C VAL A 121 17.99 -8.46 -2.29
N GLU A 122 18.31 -9.47 -3.09
CA GLU A 122 19.69 -9.82 -3.44
C GLU A 122 20.22 -8.91 -4.56
N GLY A 123 19.34 -8.51 -5.47
CA GLY A 123 19.68 -7.62 -6.58
C GLY A 123 18.43 -7.19 -7.34
N LEU A 124 18.63 -6.47 -8.44
CA LEU A 124 17.57 -6.05 -9.35
C LEU A 124 17.86 -6.62 -10.75
N ARG A 125 16.81 -7.06 -11.43
CA ARG A 125 16.81 -7.35 -12.87
C ARG A 125 15.99 -6.29 -13.61
N VAL A 126 16.33 -6.03 -14.86
CA VAL A 126 15.60 -5.07 -15.70
C VAL A 126 14.62 -5.84 -16.58
N GLU A 127 13.34 -5.53 -16.40
CA GLU A 127 12.21 -6.06 -17.16
C GLU A 127 11.63 -4.97 -18.06
N ASP A 128 10.67 -5.32 -18.93
CA ASP A 128 9.99 -4.38 -19.83
C ASP A 128 9.34 -3.20 -19.10
N TYR A 129 8.88 -3.41 -17.86
CA TYR A 129 8.26 -2.40 -17.02
C TYR A 129 9.24 -1.62 -16.13
N GLY A 130 10.53 -1.97 -16.10
CA GLY A 130 11.55 -1.33 -15.27
C GLY A 130 12.28 -2.29 -14.33
N TYR A 131 12.64 -1.84 -13.13
CA TYR A 131 13.34 -2.65 -12.14
C TYR A 131 12.41 -3.68 -11.50
N ALA A 132 12.87 -4.92 -11.46
CA ALA A 132 12.22 -6.03 -10.78
C ALA A 132 13.18 -6.63 -9.75
N PRO A 133 12.76 -6.82 -8.50
CA PRO A 133 13.62 -7.36 -7.47
C PRO A 133 13.87 -8.86 -7.66
N ILE A 134 15.13 -9.24 -7.44
CA ILE A 134 15.54 -10.63 -7.28
C ILE A 134 15.38 -10.97 -5.79
N PRO A 135 14.43 -11.86 -5.43
CA PRO A 135 14.13 -12.14 -4.03
C PRO A 135 15.31 -12.86 -3.37
N GLY A 136 15.75 -12.35 -2.22
CA GLY A 136 16.74 -13.01 -1.38
C GLY A 136 16.15 -14.17 -0.56
N VAL A 137 17.00 -14.88 0.18
CA VAL A 137 16.60 -16.07 0.98
C VAL A 137 15.53 -15.75 2.02
N MET A 138 15.52 -14.54 2.58
CA MET A 138 14.54 -14.10 3.58
C MET A 138 13.29 -13.45 2.97
N ALA A 139 13.23 -13.26 1.65
CA ALA A 139 12.09 -12.63 0.98
C ALA A 139 10.79 -13.40 1.19
N ALA A 140 10.81 -14.73 0.99
CA ALA A 140 9.62 -15.56 1.17
C ALA A 140 9.14 -15.62 2.64
N PRO A 141 10.01 -15.88 3.64
CA PRO A 141 9.64 -15.76 5.05
C PRO A 141 9.09 -14.37 5.42
N ALA A 142 9.68 -13.30 4.90
CA ALA A 142 9.22 -11.95 5.15
C ALA A 142 7.84 -11.70 4.54
N MET A 143 7.60 -12.13 3.30
CA MET A 143 6.28 -12.04 2.66
C MET A 143 5.20 -12.78 3.46
N VAL A 144 5.49 -14.01 3.90
CA VAL A 144 4.57 -14.78 4.77
C VAL A 144 4.29 -14.01 6.05
N THR A 145 5.30 -13.40 6.66
CA THR A 145 5.13 -12.58 7.88
C THR A 145 4.29 -11.33 7.62
N ALA A 146 4.51 -10.61 6.53
CA ALA A 146 3.69 -9.45 6.12
C ALA A 146 2.21 -9.83 6.01
N VAL A 147 1.93 -10.89 5.24
CA VAL A 147 0.55 -11.38 5.04
C VAL A 147 -0.05 -11.85 6.36
N ALA A 148 0.72 -12.57 7.19
CA ALA A 148 0.26 -13.02 8.50
C ALA A 148 -0.08 -11.86 9.44
N LEU A 149 0.72 -10.79 9.48
CA LEU A 149 0.45 -9.58 10.25
C LEU A 149 -0.83 -8.88 9.78
N LEU A 150 -0.99 -8.73 8.46
CA LEU A 150 -2.18 -8.14 7.87
C LEU A 150 -3.43 -8.95 8.23
N LEU A 151 -3.39 -10.27 8.03
CA LEU A 151 -4.49 -11.18 8.37
C LEU A 151 -4.78 -11.22 9.88
N ALA A 152 -3.76 -11.12 10.72
CA ALA A 152 -3.93 -11.03 12.17
C ALA A 152 -4.65 -9.72 12.57
N GLY A 153 -4.34 -8.61 11.89
CA GLY A 153 -5.07 -7.35 12.02
C GLY A 153 -6.54 -7.51 11.64
N VAL A 154 -6.81 -8.03 10.44
CA VAL A 154 -8.18 -8.31 9.95
C VAL A 154 -8.94 -9.22 10.91
N ARG A 155 -8.35 -10.32 11.35
CA ARG A 155 -8.97 -11.26 12.31
C ARG A 155 -9.36 -10.56 13.60
N THR A 156 -8.51 -9.65 14.09
CA THR A 156 -8.75 -8.87 15.30
C THR A 156 -9.96 -7.94 15.13
N LEU A 157 -10.04 -7.24 14.01
CA LEU A 157 -11.16 -6.36 13.67
C LEU A 157 -12.47 -7.15 13.47
N VAL A 158 -12.43 -8.27 12.76
CA VAL A 158 -13.61 -9.15 12.53
C VAL A 158 -14.13 -9.73 13.85
N ARG A 159 -13.24 -10.09 14.78
CA ARG A 159 -13.65 -10.54 16.12
C ARG A 159 -14.40 -9.44 16.86
N ARG A 160 -13.88 -8.20 16.85
CA ARG A 160 -14.55 -7.06 17.48
C ARG A 160 -15.89 -6.74 16.81
N TYR A 161 -15.96 -6.84 15.48
CA TYR A 161 -17.18 -6.63 14.70
C TYR A 161 -18.32 -7.57 15.12
N LYS A 162 -18.00 -8.81 15.50
CA LYS A 162 -18.98 -9.80 15.97
C LYS A 162 -19.43 -9.58 17.41
N MET A 163 -18.67 -8.83 18.22
CA MET A 163 -18.94 -8.61 19.64
C MET A 163 -19.57 -7.25 19.94
N THR A 164 -19.35 -6.25 19.09
CA THR A 164 -19.88 -4.90 19.35
C THR A 164 -21.40 -4.83 19.13
N SER A 165 -22.09 -4.16 20.04
CA SER A 165 -23.52 -3.82 19.93
C SER A 165 -23.74 -2.45 19.27
N SER A 166 -22.69 -1.62 19.15
CA SER A 166 -22.79 -0.30 18.54
C SER A 166 -22.74 -0.40 17.02
N ILE A 167 -23.79 0.09 16.36
CA ILE A 167 -23.90 0.15 14.89
C ILE A 167 -22.77 1.01 14.30
N GLU A 168 -22.42 2.10 14.98
CA GLU A 168 -21.37 3.02 14.56
C GLU A 168 -19.98 2.37 14.59
N GLU A 169 -19.69 1.61 15.65
CA GLU A 169 -18.44 0.86 15.75
C GLU A 169 -18.38 -0.25 14.69
N ARG A 170 -19.51 -0.92 14.47
CA ARG A 170 -19.65 -1.99 13.48
C ARG A 170 -19.36 -1.52 12.05
N ASN A 171 -19.87 -0.34 11.67
CA ASN A 171 -19.61 0.23 10.35
C ASN A 171 -18.13 0.57 10.15
N ARG A 172 -17.44 1.14 11.15
CA ARG A 172 -16.01 1.43 11.07
C ARG A 172 -15.15 0.20 10.90
N LEU A 173 -15.46 -0.83 11.69
CA LEU A 173 -14.75 -2.11 11.61
C LEU A 173 -14.95 -2.73 10.23
N LEU A 174 -16.15 -2.58 9.64
CA LEU A 174 -16.42 -3.03 8.28
C LEU A 174 -15.57 -2.27 7.24
N TYR A 175 -15.47 -0.93 7.34
CA TYR A 175 -14.58 -0.15 6.47
C TYR A 175 -13.11 -0.56 6.63
N LEU A 176 -12.61 -0.73 7.86
CA LEU A 176 -11.23 -1.14 8.12
C LEU A 176 -10.93 -2.55 7.58
N VAL A 177 -11.86 -3.49 7.75
CA VAL A 177 -11.74 -4.86 7.21
C VAL A 177 -11.77 -4.83 5.68
N ALA A 178 -12.71 -4.10 5.07
CA ALA A 178 -12.82 -3.98 3.63
C ALA A 178 -11.55 -3.33 3.02
N GLY A 179 -11.04 -2.27 3.64
CA GLY A 179 -9.80 -1.62 3.22
C GLY A 179 -8.60 -2.56 3.31
N ALA A 180 -8.48 -3.36 4.38
CA ALA A 180 -7.36 -4.29 4.58
C ALA A 180 -7.34 -5.48 3.61
N CYS A 181 -8.45 -5.74 2.91
CA CYS A 181 -8.46 -6.71 1.80
C CYS A 181 -7.76 -6.18 0.54
N LEU A 182 -7.68 -4.86 0.35
CA LEU A 182 -7.13 -4.28 -0.88
C LEU A 182 -5.63 -4.57 -1.07
N PRO A 183 -4.75 -4.45 -0.06
CA PRO A 183 -3.34 -4.81 -0.23
C PRO A 183 -3.14 -6.28 -0.61
N LEU A 184 -3.99 -7.19 -0.12
CA LEU A 184 -3.93 -8.61 -0.52
C LEU A 184 -4.23 -8.77 -2.02
N VAL A 185 -5.26 -8.10 -2.52
CA VAL A 185 -5.60 -8.10 -3.95
C VAL A 185 -4.44 -7.52 -4.77
N GLY A 186 -3.88 -6.40 -4.34
CA GLY A 186 -2.71 -5.78 -4.98
C GLY A 186 -1.52 -6.72 -5.06
N THR A 187 -1.14 -7.34 -3.94
CA THR A 187 -0.02 -8.29 -3.90
C THR A 187 -0.25 -9.50 -4.81
N VAL A 188 -1.46 -10.07 -4.84
CA VAL A 188 -1.77 -11.20 -5.74
C VAL A 188 -1.67 -10.79 -7.20
N LEU A 189 -2.20 -9.62 -7.57
CA LEU A 189 -2.11 -9.11 -8.94
C LEU A 189 -0.65 -8.86 -9.35
N ASP A 190 0.16 -8.28 -8.47
CA ASP A 190 1.57 -7.99 -8.75
C ASP A 190 2.42 -9.27 -8.93
N ILE A 191 2.04 -10.39 -8.30
CA ILE A 191 2.73 -11.69 -8.46
C ILE A 191 2.27 -12.43 -9.72
N VAL A 192 0.96 -12.44 -9.98
CA VAL A 192 0.36 -13.29 -11.01
C VAL A 192 0.37 -12.60 -12.39
N THR A 193 0.61 -11.29 -12.45
CA THR A 193 0.51 -10.52 -13.68
C THR A 193 1.74 -9.67 -13.93
N ASN A 194 2.14 -9.51 -15.20
CA ASN A 194 3.17 -8.55 -15.62
C ASN A 194 2.59 -7.13 -15.80
N LEU A 195 1.53 -6.80 -15.06
CA LEU A 195 0.92 -5.47 -15.12
C LEU A 195 1.80 -4.45 -14.39
N PRO A 196 1.69 -3.14 -14.72
CA PRO A 196 2.25 -2.11 -13.87
C PRO A 196 1.79 -2.32 -12.42
N PRO A 197 2.69 -2.24 -11.42
CA PRO A 197 2.39 -2.66 -10.05
C PRO A 197 1.12 -2.00 -9.49
N VAL A 198 0.07 -2.80 -9.35
CA VAL A 198 -1.26 -2.42 -8.87
C VAL A 198 -1.23 -2.26 -7.35
N GLY A 199 -0.29 -2.93 -6.68
CA GLY A 199 -0.07 -2.85 -5.24
C GLY A 199 0.07 -1.42 -4.70
N ILE A 200 0.64 -0.49 -5.48
CA ILE A 200 0.75 0.91 -5.09
C ILE A 200 -0.64 1.50 -4.82
N TRP A 201 -1.57 1.32 -5.76
CA TRP A 201 -2.90 1.91 -5.70
C TRP A 201 -3.75 1.30 -4.60
N THR A 202 -3.66 -0.02 -4.41
CA THR A 202 -4.41 -0.72 -3.37
C THR A 202 -3.95 -0.34 -1.96
N ASN A 203 -2.66 -0.06 -1.77
CA ASN A 203 -2.14 0.40 -0.48
C ASN A 203 -2.57 1.85 -0.17
N ILE A 204 -2.61 2.73 -1.18
CA ILE A 204 -3.17 4.09 -1.02
C ILE A 204 -4.63 4.01 -0.60
N LEU A 205 -5.45 3.20 -1.29
CA LEU A 205 -6.86 3.01 -0.95
C LEU A 205 -7.03 2.47 0.46
N PHE A 206 -6.23 1.48 0.84
CA PHE A 206 -6.25 0.92 2.18
C PHE A 206 -6.05 1.98 3.26
N CYS A 207 -4.99 2.81 3.14
CA CYS A 207 -4.75 3.89 4.09
C CYS A 207 -5.85 4.97 4.03
N GLY A 208 -6.37 5.29 2.84
CA GLY A 208 -7.45 6.27 2.66
C GLY A 208 -8.76 5.83 3.32
N ILE A 209 -9.23 4.61 3.04
CA ILE A 209 -10.43 4.03 3.66
C ILE A 209 -10.25 3.94 5.18
N SER A 210 -9.07 3.53 5.63
CA SER A 210 -8.79 3.44 7.06
C SER A 210 -8.76 4.82 7.74
N ALA A 211 -8.31 5.86 7.04
CA ALA A 211 -8.38 7.25 7.52
C ALA A 211 -9.83 7.73 7.65
N VAL A 212 -10.69 7.44 6.65
CA VAL A 212 -12.13 7.75 6.71
C VAL A 212 -12.76 7.09 7.93
N ALA A 213 -12.53 5.78 8.13
CA ALA A 213 -13.08 5.03 9.27
C ALA A 213 -12.64 5.59 10.63
N LEU A 214 -11.40 6.09 10.72
CA LEU A 214 -10.87 6.71 11.94
C LEU A 214 -11.52 8.07 12.23
N LEU A 215 -11.77 8.86 11.20
CA LEU A 215 -12.35 10.21 11.29
C LEU A 215 -13.87 10.21 11.50
N GLU A 216 -14.55 9.10 11.19
CA GLU A 216 -16.02 8.99 11.18
C GLU A 216 -16.70 9.30 12.53
N TYR A 217 -16.00 9.27 13.70
CA TYR A 217 -16.62 9.59 15.01
C TYR A 217 -16.88 11.09 15.20
N HIS A 218 -16.23 11.98 14.46
CA HIS A 218 -16.35 13.43 14.67
C HIS A 218 -16.75 14.16 13.39
N LEU A 219 -17.45 13.48 12.48
CA LEU A 219 -17.93 14.08 11.23
C LEU A 219 -18.86 15.29 11.40
N LEU A 220 -19.39 15.51 12.60
CA LEU A 220 -20.12 16.75 12.92
C LEU A 220 -19.18 17.95 13.12
N ASP A 221 -17.93 17.75 13.54
CA ASP A 221 -16.92 18.79 13.82
C ASP A 221 -15.78 18.87 12.80
N ILE A 222 -15.74 17.95 11.84
CA ILE A 222 -14.75 17.99 10.75
C ILE A 222 -15.30 18.92 9.65
N PRO A 223 -14.57 19.97 9.22
CA PRO A 223 -15.03 20.85 8.16
C PRO A 223 -15.20 20.04 6.89
N GLN A 224 -16.24 20.41 6.15
CA GLN A 224 -16.67 19.77 4.91
C GLN A 224 -15.51 19.55 3.91
N VAL A 225 -14.46 20.36 3.98
CA VAL A 225 -13.24 20.25 3.17
C VAL A 225 -12.51 18.93 3.39
N ALA A 226 -12.26 18.49 4.63
CA ALA A 226 -11.49 17.25 4.87
C ALA A 226 -12.26 16.00 4.41
N ARG A 227 -13.58 15.99 4.63
CA ARG A 227 -14.48 14.94 4.10
C ARG A 227 -14.42 14.92 2.57
N ARG A 228 -14.51 16.09 1.91
CA ARG A 228 -14.41 16.21 0.45
C ARG A 228 -13.05 15.71 -0.06
N THR A 229 -11.93 16.12 0.54
CA THR A 229 -10.59 15.69 0.12
C THR A 229 -10.41 14.18 0.22
N LEU A 230 -10.82 13.55 1.33
CA LEU A 230 -10.77 12.09 1.47
C LEU A 230 -11.69 11.39 0.48
N THR A 231 -12.92 11.90 0.32
CA THR A 231 -13.89 11.35 -0.63
C THR A 231 -13.35 11.43 -2.06
N TYR A 232 -12.72 12.55 -2.44
CA TYR A 232 -12.10 12.73 -3.75
C TYR A 232 -10.84 11.88 -3.94
N LEU A 233 -10.04 11.64 -2.90
CA LEU A 233 -8.92 10.69 -2.98
C LEU A 233 -9.44 9.27 -3.22
N VAL A 234 -10.43 8.83 -2.45
CA VAL A 234 -11.03 7.49 -2.60
C VAL A 234 -11.73 7.37 -3.95
N LEU A 235 -12.53 8.37 -4.37
CA LEU A 235 -13.18 8.41 -5.68
C LEU A 235 -12.16 8.43 -6.81
N GLY A 236 -11.11 9.25 -6.70
CA GLY A 236 -10.07 9.35 -7.71
C GLY A 236 -9.43 8.00 -7.96
N VAL A 237 -9.08 7.25 -6.91
CA VAL A 237 -8.52 5.91 -7.08
C VAL A 237 -9.58 4.89 -7.51
N MET A 238 -10.81 4.97 -7.00
CA MET A 238 -11.94 4.13 -7.43
C MET A 238 -12.33 4.32 -8.90
N VAL A 239 -12.09 5.48 -9.49
CA VAL A 239 -12.29 5.73 -10.93
C VAL A 239 -11.05 5.35 -11.73
N ALA A 240 -9.86 5.64 -11.23
CA ALA A 240 -8.61 5.31 -11.90
C ALA A 240 -8.43 3.79 -12.07
N LEU A 241 -8.79 2.98 -11.06
CA LEU A 241 -8.68 1.52 -11.12
C LEU A 241 -9.47 0.87 -12.27
N PRO A 242 -10.80 1.08 -12.40
CA PRO A 242 -11.58 0.54 -13.52
C PRO A 242 -11.20 1.17 -14.85
N TYR A 243 -10.78 2.44 -14.89
CA TYR A 243 -10.26 3.05 -16.12
C TYR A 243 -8.99 2.36 -16.61
N VAL A 244 -8.04 2.11 -15.71
CA VAL A 244 -6.81 1.38 -16.05
C VAL A 244 -7.15 -0.07 -16.42
N LEU A 245 -8.02 -0.75 -15.66
CA LEU A 245 -8.49 -2.10 -15.97
C LEU A 245 -9.15 -2.19 -17.36
N THR A 246 -10.00 -1.23 -17.72
CA THR A 246 -10.67 -1.22 -19.04
C THR A 246 -9.68 -0.98 -20.17
N LEU A 247 -8.74 -0.06 -20.02
CA LEU A 247 -7.65 0.12 -20.98
C LEU A 247 -6.82 -1.16 -21.15
N LEU A 248 -6.54 -1.87 -20.06
CA LEU A 248 -5.79 -3.12 -20.08
C LEU A 248 -6.56 -4.27 -20.75
N VAL A 249 -7.86 -4.38 -20.50
CA VAL A 249 -8.73 -5.35 -21.19
C VAL A 249 -8.79 -5.04 -22.68
N LEU A 250 -8.94 -3.77 -23.05
CA LEU A 250 -8.91 -3.33 -24.45
C LEU A 250 -7.56 -3.65 -25.10
N GLN A 251 -6.44 -3.39 -24.42
CA GLN A 251 -5.11 -3.72 -24.94
C GLN A 251 -4.89 -5.22 -25.10
N ARG A 252 -5.40 -6.07 -24.19
CA ARG A 252 -5.31 -7.54 -24.35
C ARG A 252 -6.21 -8.08 -25.47
N LEU A 253 -7.42 -7.54 -25.62
CA LEU A 253 -8.38 -8.00 -26.63
C LEU A 253 -8.05 -7.47 -28.04
N PHE A 254 -7.50 -6.26 -28.12
CA PHE A 254 -7.31 -5.55 -29.39
C PHE A 254 -5.85 -5.18 -29.68
N GLY A 255 -4.89 -5.47 -28.81
CA GLY A 255 -3.49 -5.03 -28.97
C GLY A 255 -2.86 -5.38 -30.31
N ALA A 256 -3.10 -6.60 -30.81
CA ALA A 256 -2.62 -7.01 -32.14
C ALA A 256 -3.33 -6.30 -33.31
N ARG A 257 -4.56 -5.81 -33.11
CA ARG A 257 -5.32 -5.04 -34.13
C ARG A 257 -5.08 -3.53 -34.03
N LEU A 258 -4.75 -3.01 -32.84
CA LEU A 258 -4.47 -1.61 -32.59
C LEU A 258 -3.11 -1.20 -33.18
N GLU A 259 -2.07 -2.04 -33.06
CA GLU A 259 -0.79 -1.76 -33.75
C GLU A 259 -0.96 -1.74 -35.28
N SER A 260 -1.81 -2.61 -35.83
CA SER A 260 -2.19 -2.58 -37.24
C SER A 260 -2.97 -1.32 -37.60
N PHE A 261 -3.94 -0.90 -36.77
CA PHE A 261 -4.76 0.30 -37.04
C PHE A 261 -3.95 1.60 -37.00
N TRP A 262 -3.04 1.75 -36.04
CA TRP A 262 -2.13 2.90 -35.98
C TRP A 262 -1.07 2.88 -37.10
N GLY A 263 -0.58 1.70 -37.49
CA GLY A 263 0.29 1.54 -38.65
C GLY A 263 -0.39 1.95 -39.97
N TYR A 264 -1.69 1.65 -40.13
CA TYR A 264 -2.48 2.10 -41.28
C TYR A 264 -2.77 3.60 -41.27
N LEU A 265 -3.03 4.21 -40.11
CA LEU A 265 -3.26 5.65 -40.01
C LEU A 265 -2.01 6.48 -40.29
N VAL A 266 -0.81 5.99 -39.92
CA VAL A 266 0.47 6.66 -40.15
C VAL A 266 1.01 6.45 -41.57
N THR A 267 0.54 5.44 -42.30
CA THR A 267 0.95 5.20 -43.70
C THR A 267 0.03 5.89 -44.72
N VAL A 268 -1.14 6.37 -44.28
CA VAL A 268 -2.15 7.04 -45.13
C VAL A 268 -2.15 8.57 -44.95
N LEU A 269 -1.46 9.10 -43.94
CA LEU A 269 -1.19 10.54 -43.73
C LEU A 269 0.24 10.89 -44.15
#